data_AF-U1FUF6-F1
#
_entry.id   AF-U1FUF6-F1
#
_cell.length_a   1.000
_cell.length_b   1.000
_cell.length_c   1.000
_cell.angle_alpha   90.00
_cell.angle_beta   90.00
_cell.angle_gamma   90.00
#
_symmetry.space_group_name_H-M   'P 1'
#
loop_
_entity.id
_entity.type
_entity.pdbx_description
1 polymer ?
#
loop_
_entity_poly.entity_id
_entity_poly.type
_entity_poly.pdbx_seq_one_letter_code
_entity_poly.pdbx_strand_id
1 'polypeptide(L)'
;MLNYQAEEYMETVVAKTYSLSPQYVRDCISCIRGISEHDRPVATAHRVLSRDNDSSRNTSRNSNSDSDGVHTPDETDSEAVCVLSEVEKNTFKSSMLRVNGEEKILLPHRNFIQWQDIRLLVVLFCIWKVLLFSIIVLAPGPGYDTSSTLLVDAGSSVVLAKQTQQVATSVPLVWKFVRWDAIYFTQITRRGYVFEQEWAFGPGFPTVVGWLQRGLFPDWFRDNVLETAIFGVALSNLCHLLSVLLLPSLTMTVFSKSPQSGSSLPRAVAALHIINPAGGFLLSPCSEALFSFLNFLGFHLYLKALRIQYQKRAISAEVHCLAAGAVFGLATTVRSNGLLSGALFLYDATVTARHLLSGNLSVERFRRLIVVGIGGCLIALGAILPQFRAYVRYCNLGLPDDLRPWCNEYVPSIYAWVQRHYWNVGLFRYWTVSNIPLFLLAAPTIFILYKSAIWAWRHDSDALQDGTIRTARSTESDFQRGCLRRLATPQAMLALLALLSYHVQIITRLSSAYPLWYIWLYSSIRAAAGHKGRVKSHPIDPQTVVRWMVVYAVVQATLYASFLPPA
;
A
#
# COMPACT_ATOMS: atom_id res chain seq x y z
N MET A 1 -3.44 14.72 27.73
CA MET A 1 -4.58 13.84 28.06
C MET A 1 -5.14 13.11 26.84
N LEU A 2 -5.91 13.74 25.94
CA LEU A 2 -6.63 13.03 24.86
C LEU A 2 -5.82 12.03 24.02
N ASN A 3 -4.58 12.35 23.62
CA ASN A 3 -3.72 11.40 22.89
C ASN A 3 -3.26 10.22 23.76
N TYR A 4 -2.93 10.47 25.02
CA TYR A 4 -2.50 9.43 25.98
C TYR A 4 -3.62 8.42 26.24
N GLN A 5 -4.85 8.91 26.45
CA GLN A 5 -6.04 8.06 26.58
C GLN A 5 -6.36 7.27 25.30
N ALA A 6 -5.93 7.74 24.12
CA ALA A 6 -6.08 6.99 22.88
C ALA A 6 -4.98 5.93 22.68
N GLU A 7 -3.75 6.16 23.18
CA GLU A 7 -2.69 5.15 23.22
C GLU A 7 -3.01 4.06 24.25
N GLU A 8 -3.34 4.42 25.49
CA GLU A 8 -3.79 3.50 26.55
C GLU A 8 -5.01 2.64 26.13
N TYR A 9 -5.94 3.24 25.39
CA TYR A 9 -7.08 2.52 24.81
C TYR A 9 -6.65 1.55 23.69
N MET A 10 -5.73 1.96 22.81
CA MET A 10 -5.16 1.05 21.78
C MET A 10 -4.39 -0.11 22.42
N GLU A 11 -3.57 0.15 23.44
CA GLU A 11 -2.86 -0.87 24.23
C GLU A 11 -3.85 -1.87 24.85
N THR A 12 -4.93 -1.36 25.45
CA THR A 12 -6.01 -2.18 26.04
C THR A 12 -6.77 -3.00 25.00
N VAL A 13 -7.02 -2.45 23.80
CA VAL A 13 -7.67 -3.16 22.70
C VAL A 13 -6.75 -4.24 22.11
N VAL A 14 -5.46 -3.95 21.91
CA VAL A 14 -4.47 -4.94 21.45
C VAL A 14 -4.33 -6.07 22.48
N ALA A 15 -4.19 -5.75 23.77
CA ALA A 15 -4.15 -6.72 24.86
C ALA A 15 -5.38 -7.65 24.84
N LYS A 16 -6.60 -7.11 24.81
CA LYS A 16 -7.83 -7.90 24.70
C LYS A 16 -7.97 -8.70 23.40
N THR A 17 -7.37 -8.25 22.31
CA THR A 17 -7.48 -8.92 21.00
C THR A 17 -6.57 -10.14 20.91
N TYR A 18 -5.39 -10.11 21.55
CA TYR A 18 -4.41 -11.20 21.56
C TYR A 18 -4.35 -11.99 22.87
N SER A 19 -5.28 -11.75 23.81
CA SER A 19 -5.28 -12.31 25.18
C SER A 19 -3.99 -12.05 25.97
N LEU A 20 -3.23 -11.02 25.60
CA LEU A 20 -2.05 -10.55 26.33
C LEU A 20 -2.49 -9.71 27.53
N SER A 21 -1.73 -9.71 28.62
CA SER A 21 -2.03 -8.79 29.72
C SER A 21 -1.77 -7.33 29.27
N PRO A 22 -2.63 -6.36 29.63
CA PRO A 22 -2.36 -4.95 29.33
C PRO A 22 -1.05 -4.45 29.95
N GLN A 23 -0.60 -5.10 31.04
CA GLN A 23 0.70 -4.80 31.65
C GLN A 23 1.85 -5.27 30.75
N TYR A 24 1.84 -6.50 30.24
CA TYR A 24 2.86 -7.01 29.32
C TYR A 24 3.01 -6.14 28.06
N VAL A 25 1.90 -5.67 27.49
CA VAL A 25 1.91 -4.72 26.35
C VAL A 25 2.60 -3.40 26.73
N ARG A 26 2.28 -2.84 27.91
CA ARG A 26 2.93 -1.63 28.44
C ARG A 26 4.40 -1.85 28.80
N ASP A 27 4.78 -3.00 29.33
CA ASP A 27 6.16 -3.33 29.71
C ASP A 27 7.04 -3.45 28.46
N CYS A 28 6.55 -4.09 27.39
CA CYS A 28 7.22 -4.09 26.09
C CYS A 28 7.38 -2.66 25.54
N ILE A 29 6.34 -1.82 25.60
CA ILE A 29 6.41 -0.41 25.14
C ILE A 29 7.36 0.42 26.01
N SER A 30 7.41 0.15 27.33
CA SER A 30 8.31 0.81 28.27
C SER A 30 9.76 0.41 28.05
N CYS A 31 10.03 -0.87 27.79
CA CYS A 31 11.36 -1.37 27.40
C CYS A 31 11.86 -0.70 26.11
N ILE A 32 11.00 -0.63 25.08
CA ILE A 32 11.28 0.05 23.80
C ILE A 32 11.54 1.56 24.01
N ARG A 33 10.88 2.20 24.99
CA ARG A 33 11.13 3.60 25.38
C ARG A 33 12.46 3.76 26.13
N GLY A 34 12.76 2.90 27.11
CA GLY A 34 14.00 2.96 27.90
C GLY A 34 15.27 2.76 27.08
N ILE A 35 15.25 1.87 26.08
CA ILE A 35 16.35 1.70 25.12
C ILE A 35 16.65 3.02 24.35
N SER A 36 15.70 3.94 24.25
CA SER A 36 15.86 5.24 23.58
C SER A 36 16.45 6.35 24.47
N GLU A 37 16.73 6.11 25.75
CA GLU A 37 17.24 7.14 26.67
C GLU A 37 18.76 7.08 26.91
N HIS A 38 19.42 5.95 26.61
CA HIS A 38 20.89 5.86 26.67
C HIS A 38 21.60 6.57 25.50
N ASP A 39 20.96 6.73 24.33
CA ASP A 39 21.55 7.35 23.13
C ASP A 39 21.42 8.89 23.08
N ARG A 40 21.47 9.58 24.24
CA ARG A 40 21.47 11.06 24.30
C ARG A 40 22.76 11.61 24.88
N PRO A 41 23.54 12.44 24.15
CA PRO A 41 24.64 13.17 24.75
C PRO A 41 24.11 14.17 25.79
N VAL A 42 24.74 14.21 26.96
CA VAL A 42 24.32 15.05 28.09
C VAL A 42 24.64 16.52 27.78
N ALA A 43 23.61 17.29 27.44
CA ALA A 43 23.70 18.75 27.38
C ALA A 43 23.58 19.32 28.80
N THR A 44 24.67 19.89 29.33
CA THR A 44 24.76 20.38 30.71
C THR A 44 23.74 21.48 31.00
N ALA A 45 22.92 21.29 32.03
CA ALA A 45 21.93 22.28 32.44
C ALA A 45 22.57 23.36 33.33
N HIS A 46 22.53 24.63 32.89
CA HIS A 46 22.77 25.78 33.76
C HIS A 46 21.46 26.51 34.06
N ARG A 47 21.20 26.74 35.34
CA ARG A 47 20.05 27.52 35.82
C ARG A 47 20.50 28.49 36.90
N VAL A 48 20.52 29.78 36.53
CA VAL A 48 20.35 30.99 37.34
C VAL A 48 20.85 30.94 38.80
N LEU A 49 21.84 31.77 39.10
CA LEU A 49 21.82 32.60 40.30
C LEU A 49 22.43 33.97 40.00
N SER A 50 21.99 35.00 40.72
CA SER A 50 22.37 36.40 40.51
C SER A 50 22.72 37.05 41.84
N ARG A 51 23.90 37.68 41.95
CA ARG A 51 24.15 38.87 42.79
C ARG A 51 25.57 39.45 42.61
N ASP A 52 25.60 40.77 42.53
CA ASP A 52 26.43 41.74 43.26
C ASP A 52 27.98 41.56 43.37
N ASN A 53 28.66 42.52 42.72
CA ASN A 53 29.83 43.30 43.18
C ASN A 53 31.30 42.79 43.22
N ASP A 54 32.17 43.79 43.00
CA ASP A 54 33.54 44.02 43.50
C ASP A 54 34.74 43.13 43.11
N SER A 55 35.36 43.54 42.00
CA SER A 55 36.72 44.14 41.99
C SER A 55 37.99 43.30 41.70
N SER A 56 38.81 43.90 40.83
CA SER A 56 40.28 43.90 40.82
C SER A 56 41.10 42.79 40.11
N ARG A 57 42.14 43.28 39.41
CA ARG A 57 43.49 42.73 39.21
C ARG A 57 43.76 41.47 38.34
N ASN A 58 44.19 41.79 37.12
CA ASN A 58 45.56 41.54 36.59
C ASN A 58 46.02 40.14 36.11
N THR A 59 46.80 40.22 35.01
CA THR A 59 47.94 39.34 34.60
C THR A 59 47.66 37.87 34.21
N SER A 60 48.41 37.23 33.30
CA SER A 60 49.29 37.68 32.19
C SER A 60 49.78 36.48 31.35
N ARG A 61 50.45 36.73 30.20
CA ARG A 61 51.19 35.79 29.32
C ARG A 61 50.28 34.88 28.46
N ASN A 62 50.48 34.78 27.13
CA ASN A 62 51.63 34.31 26.32
C ASN A 62 51.87 32.80 26.52
N SER A 63 51.82 31.95 25.49
CA SER A 63 52.77 31.93 24.36
C SER A 63 52.20 31.38 23.02
N ASN A 64 53.00 31.48 21.95
CA ASN A 64 52.66 31.08 20.56
C ASN A 64 52.99 29.61 20.23
N SER A 65 52.87 29.27 18.94
CA SER A 65 53.64 28.30 18.14
C SER A 65 53.28 26.81 18.18
N ASP A 66 53.43 26.03 17.08
CA ASP A 66 53.35 26.31 15.62
C ASP A 66 53.39 24.96 14.84
N SER A 67 53.30 25.04 13.51
CA SER A 67 53.81 24.07 12.51
C SER A 67 53.22 22.64 12.44
N ASP A 68 52.48 22.42 11.35
CA ASP A 68 52.74 21.47 10.25
C ASP A 68 52.86 19.95 10.47
N GLY A 69 52.23 19.20 9.56
CA GLY A 69 52.32 17.73 9.47
C GLY A 69 51.46 17.14 8.34
N VAL A 70 51.90 17.30 7.08
CA VAL A 70 51.18 16.76 5.91
C VAL A 70 51.55 15.30 5.66
N HIS A 71 50.54 14.43 5.48
CA HIS A 71 50.69 13.22 4.65
C HIS A 71 49.34 12.66 4.16
N THR A 72 49.25 12.43 2.85
CA THR A 72 48.40 11.41 2.20
C THR A 72 49.36 10.42 1.47
N PRO A 73 48.88 9.26 0.99
CA PRO A 73 48.09 9.15 -0.25
C PRO A 73 46.89 8.17 -0.21
N ASP A 74 46.01 8.30 -1.20
CA ASP A 74 45.33 7.30 -2.08
C ASP A 74 45.33 5.80 -1.65
N GLU A 75 44.30 4.94 -1.86
CA GLU A 75 43.07 4.97 -2.68
C GLU A 75 42.13 3.78 -2.18
N THR A 76 40.96 3.33 -2.70
CA THR A 76 40.03 3.58 -3.84
C THR A 76 38.57 3.16 -3.45
N ASP A 77 37.62 3.27 -4.39
CA ASP A 77 36.39 2.44 -4.57
C ASP A 77 35.30 2.30 -3.48
N SER A 78 34.23 3.11 -3.63
CA SER A 78 32.83 2.67 -3.48
C SER A 78 31.80 3.70 -4.01
N GLU A 79 31.89 4.06 -5.30
CA GLU A 79 30.83 4.86 -5.96
C GLU A 79 29.64 3.97 -6.40
N ALA A 80 28.52 4.01 -5.67
CA ALA A 80 27.31 3.27 -6.07
C ALA A 80 25.94 3.89 -5.71
N VAL A 81 25.85 4.94 -4.87
CA VAL A 81 24.55 5.43 -4.34
C VAL A 81 24.45 6.97 -4.21
N CYS A 82 24.73 7.75 -5.26
CA CYS A 82 24.55 9.22 -5.19
C CYS A 82 24.15 9.95 -6.50
N VAL A 83 23.06 9.55 -7.16
CA VAL A 83 22.56 10.22 -8.39
C VAL A 83 21.25 11.01 -8.18
N LEU A 84 20.64 10.95 -6.98
CA LEU A 84 19.39 11.67 -6.65
C LEU A 84 19.57 12.86 -5.67
N SER A 85 20.80 13.15 -5.23
CA SER A 85 21.11 14.25 -4.29
C SER A 85 21.26 15.60 -5.02
N GLU A 86 22.06 15.64 -6.08
CA GLU A 86 22.61 16.89 -6.63
C GLU A 86 21.57 17.80 -7.30
N VAL A 87 20.44 17.24 -7.74
CA VAL A 87 19.35 18.02 -8.36
C VAL A 87 18.51 18.77 -7.32
N GLU A 88 18.44 18.34 -6.05
CA GLU A 88 17.66 19.05 -5.01
C GLU A 88 18.40 20.24 -4.38
N LYS A 89 19.74 20.31 -4.47
CA LYS A 89 20.54 21.33 -3.78
C LYS A 89 20.34 22.75 -4.35
N ASN A 90 20.13 22.89 -5.65
CA ASN A 90 20.16 24.18 -6.36
C ASN A 90 18.84 24.99 -6.38
N THR A 91 17.90 24.79 -5.44
CA THR A 91 16.59 25.48 -5.47
C THR A 91 16.11 25.99 -4.09
N PHE A 92 16.95 26.74 -3.38
CA PHE A 92 16.56 27.41 -2.13
C PHE A 92 16.90 28.92 -2.10
N LYS A 93 15.98 29.76 -2.63
CA LYS A 93 15.87 31.16 -2.18
C LYS A 93 14.89 31.22 -1.01
N SER A 94 15.42 31.36 0.20
CA SER A 94 14.60 31.56 1.41
C SER A 94 13.92 32.93 1.39
N SER A 95 12.67 33.00 1.86
CA SER A 95 11.93 34.25 2.00
C SER A 95 12.00 34.73 3.45
N MET A 96 12.84 35.73 3.74
CA MET A 96 12.91 36.34 5.06
C MET A 96 11.65 37.17 5.36
N LEU A 97 11.11 37.01 6.57
CA LEU A 97 10.07 37.87 7.15
C LEU A 97 10.51 38.25 8.56
N ARG A 98 10.89 39.51 8.76
CA ARG A 98 11.20 40.05 10.09
C ARG A 98 9.90 40.34 10.84
N VAL A 99 9.76 39.76 12.04
CA VAL A 99 8.71 40.08 13.01
C VAL A 99 9.39 40.26 14.36
N ASN A 100 9.17 41.40 15.01
CA ASN A 100 9.69 41.72 16.36
C ASN A 100 11.22 41.54 16.55
N GLY A 101 12.02 41.90 15.54
CA GLY A 101 13.49 42.00 15.66
C GLY A 101 14.28 40.69 15.65
N GLU A 102 13.66 39.55 15.91
CA GLU A 102 14.31 38.24 15.86
C GLU A 102 14.36 37.66 14.43
N GLU A 103 15.55 37.24 13.98
CA GLU A 103 15.72 36.58 12.68
C GLU A 103 15.41 35.08 12.77
N LYS A 104 14.13 34.73 12.68
CA LYS A 104 13.67 33.33 12.65
C LYS A 104 13.65 32.77 11.24
N ILE A 105 14.63 31.91 10.94
CA ILE A 105 14.66 31.11 9.70
C ILE A 105 13.49 30.11 9.72
N LEU A 106 12.44 30.43 8.96
CA LEU A 106 11.30 29.55 8.74
C LEU A 106 11.66 28.40 7.77
N LEU A 107 12.40 27.41 8.30
CA LEU A 107 12.64 26.14 7.60
C LEU A 107 11.28 25.49 7.25
N PRO A 108 11.07 25.04 6.00
CA PRO A 108 9.82 24.38 5.64
C PRO A 108 9.71 23.05 6.37
N HIS A 109 8.72 22.92 7.26
CA HIS A 109 8.46 21.68 8.00
C HIS A 109 8.30 20.50 7.02
N ARG A 110 9.26 19.58 7.02
CA ARG A 110 9.24 18.36 6.21
C ARG A 110 8.27 17.35 6.85
N ASN A 111 7.28 16.87 6.09
CA ASN A 111 6.28 15.88 6.53
C ASN A 111 6.87 14.45 6.59
N PHE A 112 7.89 14.23 7.41
CA PHE A 112 8.41 12.89 7.66
C PHE A 112 7.67 12.20 8.82
N ILE A 113 7.42 10.91 8.65
CA ILE A 113 7.04 10.01 9.74
C ILE A 113 8.22 9.90 10.73
N GLN A 114 7.94 9.78 12.03
CA GLN A 114 9.00 9.70 13.04
C GLN A 114 9.66 8.31 13.03
N TRP A 115 10.96 8.23 13.31
CA TRP A 115 11.68 6.94 13.38
C TRP A 115 11.08 5.97 14.41
N GLN A 116 10.52 6.48 15.51
CA GLN A 116 9.81 5.68 16.51
C GLN A 116 8.52 5.04 15.92
N ASP A 117 7.80 5.77 15.07
CA ASP A 117 6.60 5.28 14.39
C ASP A 117 6.94 4.19 13.36
N ILE A 118 8.05 4.35 12.63
CA ILE A 118 8.58 3.32 11.72
C ILE A 118 8.92 2.05 12.51
N ARG A 119 9.72 2.17 13.58
CA ARG A 119 10.10 1.02 14.43
C ARG A 119 8.87 0.28 14.97
N LEU A 120 7.86 1.01 15.46
CA LEU A 120 6.61 0.42 15.94
C LEU A 120 5.83 -0.32 14.83
N LEU A 121 5.70 0.27 13.64
CA LEU A 121 5.01 -0.36 12.51
C LEU A 121 5.72 -1.62 12.02
N VAL A 122 7.06 -1.62 11.99
CA VAL A 122 7.86 -2.81 11.65
C VAL A 122 7.66 -3.91 12.68
N VAL A 123 7.71 -3.60 13.99
CA VAL A 123 7.48 -4.60 15.05
C VAL A 123 6.07 -5.20 14.98
N LEU A 124 5.03 -4.37 14.84
CA LEU A 124 3.64 -4.83 14.67
C LEU A 124 3.46 -5.69 13.42
N PHE A 125 4.13 -5.31 12.31
CA PHE A 125 4.13 -6.09 11.08
C PHE A 125 4.80 -7.46 11.29
N CYS A 126 5.99 -7.50 11.91
CA CYS A 126 6.69 -8.75 12.20
C CYS A 126 5.87 -9.68 13.11
N ILE A 127 5.25 -9.17 14.19
CA ILE A 127 4.38 -9.97 15.08
C ILE A 127 3.22 -10.58 14.30
N TRP A 128 2.50 -9.77 13.53
CA TRP A 128 1.35 -10.24 12.74
C TRP A 128 1.76 -11.23 11.64
N LYS A 129 2.92 -10.99 11.02
CA LYS A 129 3.48 -11.89 10.00
C LYS A 129 3.92 -13.23 10.58
N VAL A 130 4.55 -13.24 11.76
CA VAL A 130 4.86 -14.48 12.49
C VAL A 130 3.57 -15.24 12.81
N LEU A 131 2.52 -14.58 13.29
CA LEU A 131 1.23 -15.23 13.56
C LEU A 131 0.63 -15.91 12.30
N LEU A 132 0.49 -15.17 11.20
CA LEU A 132 -0.09 -15.73 9.96
C LEU A 132 0.82 -16.81 9.33
N PHE A 133 2.14 -16.65 9.42
CA PHE A 133 3.09 -17.67 8.94
C PHE A 133 3.00 -18.93 9.79
N SER A 134 2.94 -18.82 11.12
CA SER A 134 2.72 -19.96 12.04
C SER A 134 1.41 -20.68 11.76
N ILE A 135 0.30 -19.98 11.51
CA ILE A 135 -0.98 -20.60 11.12
C ILE A 135 -0.82 -21.45 9.86
N ILE A 136 -0.17 -20.91 8.81
CA ILE A 136 -0.01 -21.63 7.55
C ILE A 136 1.00 -22.79 7.66
N VAL A 137 2.06 -22.63 8.45
CA VAL A 137 3.05 -23.67 8.76
C VAL A 137 2.45 -24.83 9.55
N LEU A 138 1.68 -24.54 10.60
CA LEU A 138 1.15 -25.53 11.54
C LEU A 138 -0.15 -26.20 11.06
N ALA A 139 -0.79 -25.69 10.01
CA ALA A 139 -2.00 -26.30 9.44
C ALA A 139 -1.77 -27.78 9.06
N PRO A 140 -2.67 -28.69 9.47
CA PRO A 140 -2.48 -30.14 9.30
C PRO A 140 -2.75 -30.61 7.86
N GLY A 141 -2.06 -31.69 7.47
CA GLY A 141 -2.25 -32.38 6.19
C GLY A 141 -1.67 -31.65 4.97
N PRO A 142 -1.81 -32.26 3.76
CA PRO A 142 -1.43 -31.62 2.50
C PRO A 142 -2.40 -30.50 2.10
N GLY A 143 -3.62 -30.48 2.66
CA GLY A 143 -4.75 -29.68 2.21
C GLY A 143 -5.82 -30.54 1.52
N TYR A 144 -6.94 -29.93 1.15
CA TYR A 144 -8.03 -30.57 0.41
C TYR A 144 -7.68 -30.90 -1.06
N ASP A 145 -6.68 -30.22 -1.62
CA ASP A 145 -6.24 -30.32 -3.02
C ASP A 145 -4.73 -30.61 -3.09
N THR A 146 -4.35 -31.61 -3.89
CA THR A 146 -2.97 -32.09 -4.06
C THR A 146 -2.20 -31.39 -5.20
N SER A 147 -2.77 -30.37 -5.84
CA SER A 147 -2.10 -29.60 -6.91
C SER A 147 -0.75 -29.01 -6.51
N SER A 148 -0.51 -28.79 -5.21
CA SER A 148 0.79 -28.37 -4.67
C SER A 148 1.82 -29.51 -4.57
N THR A 149 1.42 -30.78 -4.43
CA THR A 149 2.36 -31.93 -4.41
C THR A 149 2.87 -32.25 -5.81
N LEU A 150 2.05 -32.05 -6.85
CA LEU A 150 2.49 -32.17 -8.25
C LEU A 150 3.68 -31.24 -8.59
N LEU A 151 3.83 -30.12 -7.87
CA LEU A 151 4.98 -29.23 -8.00
C LEU A 151 6.24 -29.78 -7.31
N VAL A 152 6.07 -30.56 -6.23
CA VAL A 152 7.14 -31.31 -5.58
C VAL A 152 7.61 -32.44 -6.49
N ASP A 153 6.68 -33.22 -7.05
CA ASP A 153 6.98 -34.36 -7.92
C ASP A 153 7.69 -33.90 -9.21
N ALA A 154 7.18 -32.84 -9.85
CA ALA A 154 7.79 -32.28 -11.06
C ALA A 154 9.21 -31.70 -10.85
N GLY A 155 9.55 -31.28 -9.63
CA GLY A 155 10.93 -30.93 -9.26
C GLY A 155 11.77 -32.15 -8.87
N SER A 156 11.15 -33.14 -8.22
CA SER A 156 11.81 -34.34 -7.70
C SER A 156 12.20 -35.34 -8.80
N SER A 157 11.53 -35.32 -9.96
CA SER A 157 11.87 -36.15 -11.13
C SER A 157 13.31 -36.01 -11.63
N VAL A 158 14.01 -34.93 -11.29
CA VAL A 158 15.43 -34.70 -11.63
C VAL A 158 16.39 -35.32 -10.60
N VAL A 159 15.91 -35.65 -9.39
CA VAL A 159 16.72 -36.11 -8.25
C VAL A 159 16.43 -37.56 -7.87
N LEU A 160 15.16 -37.98 -7.89
CA LEU A 160 14.71 -39.25 -7.31
C LEU A 160 14.82 -40.47 -8.25
N ALA A 161 15.68 -40.40 -9.26
CA ALA A 161 16.10 -41.56 -10.06
C ALA A 161 17.09 -42.47 -9.31
N LYS A 162 17.49 -42.12 -8.08
CA LYS A 162 18.30 -42.94 -7.17
C LYS A 162 17.72 -42.91 -5.75
N GLN A 163 17.67 -44.09 -5.12
CA GLN A 163 17.34 -44.36 -3.71
C GLN A 163 15.87 -44.20 -3.25
N THR A 164 15.09 -45.23 -3.59
CA THR A 164 14.49 -46.15 -2.60
C THR A 164 13.79 -45.55 -1.35
N GLN A 165 12.49 -45.32 -1.47
CA GLN A 165 11.46 -46.00 -0.66
C GLN A 165 11.52 -45.94 0.89
N GLN A 166 12.14 -44.96 1.54
CA GLN A 166 12.02 -44.83 3.01
C GLN A 166 12.10 -43.41 3.60
N VAL A 167 11.35 -42.45 3.04
CA VAL A 167 11.12 -41.14 3.66
C VAL A 167 9.62 -40.82 3.65
N ALA A 168 9.04 -40.53 4.82
CA ALA A 168 7.77 -39.82 4.90
C ALA A 168 8.04 -38.37 4.45
N THR A 169 7.76 -38.08 3.18
CA THR A 169 8.32 -36.92 2.48
C THR A 169 7.92 -35.60 3.14
N SER A 170 8.90 -34.96 3.79
CA SER A 170 8.76 -33.65 4.38
C SER A 170 8.62 -32.59 3.28
N VAL A 171 7.39 -32.40 2.80
CA VAL A 171 7.02 -31.39 1.80
C VAL A 171 7.64 -30.05 2.21
N PRO A 172 8.59 -29.48 1.43
CA PRO A 172 9.30 -28.26 1.81
C PRO A 172 8.35 -27.14 2.22
N LEU A 173 8.68 -26.43 3.30
CA LEU A 173 7.74 -25.58 4.01
C LEU A 173 7.08 -24.49 3.14
N VAL A 174 7.78 -24.04 2.09
CA VAL A 174 7.27 -23.05 1.13
C VAL A 174 5.98 -23.50 0.44
N TRP A 175 5.76 -24.80 0.22
CA TRP A 175 4.61 -25.30 -0.54
C TRP A 175 3.27 -25.09 0.16
N LYS A 176 3.26 -24.92 1.49
CA LYS A 176 2.05 -24.49 2.21
C LYS A 176 1.59 -23.07 1.81
N PHE A 177 2.50 -22.26 1.27
CA PHE A 177 2.21 -20.95 0.69
C PHE A 177 1.96 -20.97 -0.82
N VAL A 178 2.18 -22.08 -1.54
CA VAL A 178 1.94 -22.16 -3.00
C VAL A 178 0.59 -22.83 -3.27
N ARG A 179 -0.49 -22.10 -2.98
CA ARG A 179 -1.88 -22.58 -3.13
C ARG A 179 -2.77 -21.55 -3.82
N TRP A 180 -3.88 -22.02 -4.40
CA TRP A 180 -4.80 -21.19 -5.18
C TRP A 180 -4.04 -20.44 -6.29
N ASP A 181 -4.36 -19.16 -6.49
CA ASP A 181 -3.72 -18.22 -7.44
C ASP A 181 -2.18 -18.29 -7.46
N ALA A 182 -1.53 -18.61 -6.32
CA ALA A 182 -0.07 -18.72 -6.23
C ALA A 182 0.52 -19.81 -7.14
N ILE A 183 -0.22 -20.89 -7.39
CA ILE A 183 0.20 -21.97 -8.30
C ILE A 183 0.36 -21.41 -9.71
N TYR A 184 -0.61 -20.63 -10.19
CA TYR A 184 -0.55 -19.95 -11.48
C TYR A 184 0.59 -18.94 -11.53
N PHE A 185 0.73 -18.06 -10.53
CA PHE A 185 1.83 -17.08 -10.52
C PHE A 185 3.21 -17.74 -10.54
N THR A 186 3.41 -18.83 -9.78
CA THR A 186 4.67 -19.59 -9.75
C THR A 186 4.93 -20.28 -11.11
N GLN A 187 3.91 -20.92 -11.72
CA GLN A 187 4.06 -21.57 -13.02
C GLN A 187 4.31 -20.58 -14.17
N ILE A 188 3.55 -19.47 -14.22
CA ILE A 188 3.73 -18.41 -15.23
C ILE A 188 5.13 -17.78 -15.10
N THR A 189 5.69 -17.67 -13.89
CA THR A 189 7.07 -17.17 -13.71
C THR A 189 8.10 -18.12 -14.31
N ARG A 190 7.95 -19.43 -14.08
CA ARG A 190 8.89 -20.46 -14.59
C ARG A 190 8.84 -20.60 -16.10
N ARG A 191 7.65 -20.87 -16.65
CA ARG A 191 7.47 -21.33 -18.06
C ARG A 191 6.66 -20.38 -18.94
N GLY A 192 6.27 -19.21 -18.43
CA GLY A 192 5.35 -18.32 -19.12
C GLY A 192 3.93 -18.90 -19.27
N TYR A 193 3.11 -18.19 -20.04
CA TYR A 193 1.73 -18.57 -20.36
C TYR A 193 1.69 -19.70 -21.40
N VAL A 194 1.15 -20.84 -21.01
CA VAL A 194 0.86 -21.97 -21.91
C VAL A 194 -0.63 -21.98 -22.24
N PHE A 195 -1.49 -22.02 -21.23
CA PHE A 195 -2.93 -22.21 -21.41
C PHE A 195 -3.72 -20.89 -21.39
N GLU A 196 -4.88 -20.83 -22.05
CA GLU A 196 -5.72 -19.61 -22.12
C GLU A 196 -6.13 -19.11 -20.72
N GLN A 197 -6.57 -20.00 -19.83
CA GLN A 197 -7.04 -19.63 -18.50
C GLN A 197 -5.96 -18.94 -17.64
N GLU A 198 -4.68 -19.14 -17.94
CA GLU A 198 -3.59 -18.49 -17.20
C GLU A 198 -3.61 -16.97 -17.38
N TRP A 199 -4.18 -16.46 -18.48
CA TRP A 199 -4.29 -15.02 -18.76
C TRP A 199 -5.33 -14.28 -17.91
N ALA A 200 -6.04 -14.96 -17.00
CA ALA A 200 -6.73 -14.31 -15.88
C ALA A 200 -5.75 -13.69 -14.87
N PHE A 201 -4.53 -14.22 -14.77
CA PHE A 201 -3.50 -13.79 -13.85
C PHE A 201 -2.54 -12.79 -14.53
N GLY A 202 -2.40 -11.61 -13.94
CA GLY A 202 -1.66 -10.50 -14.54
C GLY A 202 -0.14 -10.74 -14.60
N PRO A 203 0.54 -10.41 -15.73
CA PRO A 203 1.96 -10.71 -15.92
C PRO A 203 2.90 -9.93 -15.01
N GLY A 204 2.45 -8.84 -14.39
CA GLY A 204 3.29 -7.97 -13.58
C GLY A 204 3.96 -8.67 -12.39
N PHE A 205 3.22 -9.51 -11.64
CA PHE A 205 3.80 -10.23 -10.50
C PHE A 205 4.81 -11.30 -10.95
N PRO A 206 4.50 -12.21 -11.91
CA PRO A 206 5.48 -13.15 -12.45
C PRO A 206 6.73 -12.49 -13.04
N THR A 207 6.57 -11.34 -13.73
CA THR A 207 7.70 -10.61 -14.32
C THR A 207 8.67 -10.11 -13.24
N VAL A 208 8.18 -9.58 -12.11
CA VAL A 208 9.04 -9.11 -11.03
C VAL A 208 9.73 -10.26 -10.29
N VAL A 209 9.03 -11.36 -10.00
CA VAL A 209 9.65 -12.56 -9.40
C VAL A 209 10.75 -13.12 -10.33
N GLY A 210 10.45 -13.25 -11.62
CA GLY A 210 11.40 -13.71 -12.63
C GLY A 210 12.53 -12.72 -12.94
N TRP A 211 12.42 -11.44 -12.56
CA TRP A 211 13.55 -10.50 -12.60
C TRP A 211 14.43 -10.63 -11.35
N LEU A 212 13.85 -10.81 -10.16
CA LEU A 212 14.61 -11.01 -8.93
C LEU A 212 15.44 -12.30 -8.97
N GLN A 213 14.86 -13.41 -9.42
CA GLN A 213 15.58 -14.69 -9.57
C GLN A 213 16.78 -14.54 -10.54
N ARG A 214 16.56 -13.91 -11.71
CA ARG A 214 17.61 -13.67 -12.71
C ARG A 214 18.71 -12.70 -12.27
N GLY A 215 18.34 -11.62 -11.60
CA GLY A 215 19.28 -10.55 -11.22
C GLY A 215 20.18 -10.91 -10.04
N LEU A 216 19.74 -11.84 -9.18
CA LEU A 216 20.48 -12.26 -8.00
C LEU A 216 21.25 -13.58 -8.21
N PHE A 217 20.78 -14.47 -9.10
CA PHE A 217 21.41 -15.76 -9.36
C PHE A 217 21.47 -16.09 -10.88
N PRO A 218 22.25 -15.32 -11.68
CA PRO A 218 22.33 -15.53 -13.13
C PRO A 218 22.83 -16.92 -13.52
N ASP A 219 23.75 -17.51 -12.75
CA ASP A 219 24.35 -18.83 -13.02
C ASP A 219 23.47 -20.01 -12.59
N TRP A 220 22.42 -19.78 -11.79
CA TRP A 220 21.52 -20.83 -11.29
C TRP A 220 20.22 -20.91 -12.12
N PHE A 221 20.30 -20.62 -13.41
CA PHE A 221 19.15 -20.56 -14.33
C PHE A 221 18.61 -21.96 -14.70
N ARG A 222 18.16 -22.72 -13.69
CA ARG A 222 17.41 -23.98 -13.81
C ARG A 222 15.94 -23.74 -13.47
N ASP A 223 15.07 -24.68 -13.86
CA ASP A 223 13.61 -24.66 -13.65
C ASP A 223 13.16 -24.83 -12.18
N ASN A 224 13.84 -24.15 -11.24
CA ASN A 224 13.69 -24.38 -9.81
C ASN A 224 12.45 -23.68 -9.22
N VAL A 225 11.33 -24.40 -9.27
CA VAL A 225 10.03 -23.97 -8.73
C VAL A 225 10.10 -23.55 -7.25
N LEU A 226 11.00 -24.15 -6.47
CA LEU A 226 11.23 -23.85 -5.05
C LEU A 226 11.79 -22.43 -4.85
N GLU A 227 12.77 -22.02 -5.66
CA GLU A 227 13.30 -20.65 -5.65
C GLU A 227 12.23 -19.64 -6.04
N THR A 228 11.48 -19.91 -7.12
CA THR A 228 10.39 -19.05 -7.59
C THR A 228 9.33 -18.85 -6.50
N ALA A 229 9.00 -19.89 -5.74
CA ALA A 229 8.09 -19.81 -4.60
C ALA A 229 8.68 -18.97 -3.44
N ILE A 230 9.95 -19.16 -3.10
CA ILE A 230 10.65 -18.38 -2.05
C ILE A 230 10.70 -16.89 -2.44
N PHE A 231 11.11 -16.56 -3.67
CA PHE A 231 11.16 -15.20 -4.17
C PHE A 231 9.79 -14.54 -4.22
N GLY A 232 8.74 -15.26 -4.63
CA GLY A 232 7.38 -14.72 -4.63
C GLY A 232 6.83 -14.47 -3.22
N VAL A 233 7.13 -15.34 -2.24
CA VAL A 233 6.80 -15.10 -0.82
C VAL A 233 7.58 -13.89 -0.29
N ALA A 234 8.88 -13.79 -0.57
CA ALA A 234 9.71 -12.66 -0.16
C ALA A 234 9.20 -11.32 -0.75
N LEU A 235 8.88 -11.31 -2.06
CA LEU A 235 8.31 -10.15 -2.75
C LEU A 235 6.96 -9.72 -2.15
N SER A 236 6.05 -10.66 -1.89
CA SER A 236 4.75 -10.34 -1.27
C SER A 236 4.90 -9.74 0.12
N ASN A 237 5.84 -10.25 0.93
CA ASN A 237 6.12 -9.71 2.24
C ASN A 237 6.76 -8.32 2.17
N LEU A 238 7.74 -8.12 1.28
CA LEU A 238 8.36 -6.82 1.05
C LEU A 238 7.33 -5.78 0.56
N CYS A 239 6.49 -6.11 -0.42
CA CYS A 239 5.47 -5.19 -0.91
C CYS A 239 4.39 -4.86 0.13
N HIS A 240 4.00 -5.80 0.99
CA HIS A 240 3.11 -5.49 2.10
C HIS A 240 3.81 -4.54 3.11
N LEU A 241 5.08 -4.79 3.48
CA LEU A 241 5.82 -3.87 4.35
C LEU A 241 5.95 -2.46 3.74
N LEU A 242 6.31 -2.36 2.46
CA LEU A 242 6.38 -1.09 1.74
C LEU A 242 5.01 -0.38 1.68
N SER A 243 3.91 -1.13 1.56
CA SER A 243 2.55 -0.58 1.65
C SER A 243 2.26 0.03 3.04
N VAL A 244 2.63 -0.67 4.11
CA VAL A 244 2.51 -0.22 5.51
C VAL A 244 3.37 1.03 5.77
N LEU A 245 4.58 1.12 5.21
CA LEU A 245 5.46 2.28 5.38
C LEU A 245 5.05 3.49 4.51
N LEU A 246 4.35 3.26 3.40
CA LEU A 246 3.87 4.30 2.48
C LEU A 246 2.53 4.93 2.91
N LEU A 247 1.62 4.15 3.50
CA LEU A 247 0.30 4.62 3.95
C LEU A 247 0.34 5.85 4.88
N PRO A 248 1.29 5.99 5.84
CA PRO A 248 1.42 7.20 6.64
C PRO A 248 1.69 8.44 5.79
N SER A 249 2.60 8.35 4.82
CA SER A 249 2.96 9.45 3.91
C SER A 249 1.81 9.83 2.96
N LEU A 250 1.04 8.86 2.47
CA LEU A 250 -0.22 9.09 1.75
C LEU A 250 -1.23 9.81 2.66
N THR A 251 -1.40 9.35 3.90
CA THR A 251 -2.35 9.93 4.87
C THR A 251 -1.98 11.36 5.27
N MET A 252 -0.69 11.65 5.50
CA MET A 252 -0.19 13.00 5.77
C MET A 252 -0.32 13.94 4.56
N THR A 253 -0.31 13.40 3.34
CA THR A 253 -0.60 14.19 2.13
C THR A 253 -2.07 14.60 2.06
N VAL A 254 -3.01 13.80 2.59
CA VAL A 254 -4.45 14.15 2.65
C VAL A 254 -4.78 15.07 3.83
N PHE A 255 -4.16 14.84 5.01
CA PHE A 255 -4.50 15.52 6.26
C PHE A 255 -3.33 16.37 6.77
N SER A 256 -3.17 17.56 6.21
CA SER A 256 -2.01 18.46 6.40
C SER A 256 -1.91 19.16 7.77
N LYS A 257 -2.34 18.51 8.85
CA LYS A 257 -2.10 19.02 10.22
C LYS A 257 -0.62 18.84 10.56
N SER A 258 0.00 19.87 11.13
CA SER A 258 1.41 19.85 11.56
C SER A 258 1.72 18.60 12.39
N PRO A 259 2.88 17.93 12.19
CA PRO A 259 3.26 16.74 12.94
C PRO A 259 3.40 16.98 14.46
N GLN A 260 3.47 18.24 14.91
CA GLN A 260 3.39 18.62 16.33
C GLN A 260 2.00 18.39 16.94
N SER A 261 0.94 18.42 16.13
CA SER A 261 -0.39 17.95 16.55
C SER A 261 -0.39 16.44 16.42
N GLY A 262 0.07 15.75 17.49
CA GLY A 262 0.37 14.31 17.55
C GLY A 262 -0.83 13.39 17.25
N SER A 263 -1.28 13.39 16.01
CA SER A 263 -2.43 12.66 15.52
C SER A 263 -1.97 11.28 15.11
N SER A 264 -2.31 10.26 15.90
CA SER A 264 -2.02 8.84 15.62
C SER A 264 -2.68 8.30 14.34
N LEU A 265 -3.34 9.15 13.54
CA LEU A 265 -3.98 8.83 12.25
C LEU A 265 -3.06 8.13 11.24
N PRO A 266 -1.85 8.64 10.88
CA PRO A 266 -1.01 8.00 9.86
C PRO A 266 -0.52 6.63 10.32
N ARG A 267 -0.12 6.50 11.59
CA ARG A 267 0.23 5.22 12.23
C ARG A 267 -0.94 4.23 12.21
N ALA A 268 -2.12 4.65 12.66
CA ALA A 268 -3.25 3.75 12.81
C ALA A 268 -3.81 3.29 11.47
N VAL A 269 -3.81 4.13 10.43
CA VAL A 269 -4.15 3.72 9.06
C VAL A 269 -3.20 2.63 8.55
N ALA A 270 -1.89 2.77 8.81
CA ALA A 270 -0.91 1.74 8.47
C ALA A 270 -1.10 0.46 9.31
N ALA A 271 -1.37 0.58 10.62
CA ALA A 271 -1.63 -0.57 11.49
C ALA A 271 -2.90 -1.34 11.10
N LEU A 272 -3.97 -0.66 10.66
CA LEU A 272 -5.17 -1.28 10.11
C LEU A 272 -4.91 -2.02 8.78
N HIS A 273 -3.89 -1.62 8.00
CA HIS A 273 -3.47 -2.35 6.81
C HIS A 273 -2.66 -3.60 7.14
N ILE A 274 -1.83 -3.59 8.20
CA ILE A 274 -1.13 -4.79 8.68
C ILE A 274 -2.15 -5.93 8.91
N ILE A 275 -3.20 -5.65 9.70
CA ILE A 275 -4.27 -6.61 10.05
C ILE A 275 -5.38 -6.73 8.99
N ASN A 276 -5.05 -6.59 7.70
CA ASN A 276 -6.05 -6.62 6.62
C ASN A 276 -6.71 -8.02 6.45
N PRO A 277 -8.04 -8.09 6.18
CA PRO A 277 -8.78 -9.33 5.94
C PRO A 277 -8.21 -10.30 4.90
N ALA A 278 -7.41 -9.82 3.93
CA ALA A 278 -6.79 -10.66 2.90
C ALA A 278 -5.76 -11.67 3.46
N GLY A 279 -5.28 -11.48 4.70
CA GLY A 279 -4.52 -12.46 5.46
C GLY A 279 -3.34 -13.09 4.71
N GLY A 280 -3.40 -14.41 4.52
CA GLY A 280 -2.42 -15.23 3.81
C GLY A 280 -2.19 -14.85 2.34
N PHE A 281 -3.14 -14.17 1.67
CA PHE A 281 -2.89 -13.65 0.31
C PHE A 281 -1.92 -12.47 0.29
N LEU A 282 -1.69 -11.79 1.42
CA LEU A 282 -0.64 -10.78 1.57
C LEU A 282 0.70 -11.38 2.06
N LEU A 283 0.81 -12.71 2.14
CA LEU A 283 1.96 -13.46 2.65
C LEU A 283 2.51 -14.45 1.61
N SER A 284 1.62 -15.13 0.91
CA SER A 284 1.88 -16.12 -0.16
C SER A 284 2.33 -15.44 -1.46
N PRO A 285 2.83 -16.18 -2.49
CA PRO A 285 3.24 -15.63 -3.77
C PRO A 285 2.02 -15.27 -4.65
N CYS A 286 1.26 -14.26 -4.22
CA CYS A 286 0.02 -13.79 -4.84
C CYS A 286 0.10 -12.28 -5.13
N SER A 287 -0.62 -11.83 -6.16
CA SER A 287 -0.48 -10.47 -6.67
C SER A 287 -1.08 -9.36 -5.77
N GLU A 288 -1.85 -9.71 -4.73
CA GLU A 288 -2.45 -8.77 -3.76
C GLU A 288 -1.44 -7.75 -3.20
N ALA A 289 -0.31 -8.21 -2.66
CA ALA A 289 0.62 -7.33 -1.94
C ALA A 289 1.37 -6.37 -2.88
N LEU A 290 1.82 -6.87 -4.04
CA LEU A 290 2.44 -6.03 -5.08
C LEU A 290 1.43 -5.04 -5.67
N PHE A 291 0.18 -5.47 -5.91
CA PHE A 291 -0.88 -4.59 -6.37
C PHE A 291 -1.20 -3.50 -5.34
N SER A 292 -1.29 -3.84 -4.05
CA SER A 292 -1.50 -2.90 -2.95
C SER A 292 -0.39 -1.83 -2.90
N PHE A 293 0.87 -2.25 -2.98
CA PHE A 293 2.01 -1.33 -2.99
C PHE A 293 1.96 -0.35 -4.17
N LEU A 294 1.81 -0.87 -5.40
CA LEU A 294 1.79 -0.04 -6.59
C LEU A 294 0.56 0.88 -6.63
N ASN A 295 -0.63 0.41 -6.21
CA ASN A 295 -1.84 1.23 -6.20
C ASN A 295 -1.75 2.34 -5.13
N PHE A 296 -1.18 2.06 -3.95
CA PHE A 296 -0.88 3.09 -2.94
C PHE A 296 0.19 4.09 -3.42
N LEU A 297 1.20 3.63 -4.17
CA LEU A 297 2.23 4.52 -4.74
C LEU A 297 1.64 5.44 -5.81
N GLY A 298 0.78 4.91 -6.69
CA GLY A 298 0.00 5.69 -7.63
C GLY A 298 -0.87 6.74 -6.93
N PHE A 299 -1.61 6.36 -5.88
CA PHE A 299 -2.39 7.31 -5.08
C PHE A 299 -1.51 8.36 -4.40
N HIS A 300 -0.38 7.99 -3.79
CA HIS A 300 0.52 8.93 -3.15
C HIS A 300 1.09 9.95 -4.15
N LEU A 301 1.60 9.49 -5.30
CA LEU A 301 2.12 10.35 -6.36
C LEU A 301 1.05 11.28 -6.94
N TYR A 302 -0.15 10.76 -7.17
CA TYR A 302 -1.29 11.54 -7.69
C TYR A 302 -1.76 12.62 -6.70
N LEU A 303 -1.89 12.29 -5.42
CA LEU A 303 -2.27 13.26 -4.39
C LEU A 303 -1.17 14.30 -4.13
N LYS A 304 0.11 13.88 -4.23
CA LYS A 304 1.28 14.77 -4.20
C LYS A 304 1.27 15.73 -5.42
N ALA A 305 0.93 15.25 -6.61
CA ALA A 305 0.74 16.08 -7.81
C ALA A 305 -0.32 17.17 -7.57
N LEU A 306 -1.50 16.81 -7.05
CA LEU A 306 -2.55 17.77 -6.69
C LEU A 306 -2.05 18.81 -5.67
N ARG A 307 -1.29 18.39 -4.64
CA ARG A 307 -0.79 19.33 -3.62
C ARG A 307 0.26 20.30 -4.17
N ILE A 308 1.16 19.82 -5.05
CA ILE A 308 2.14 20.65 -5.75
C ILE A 308 1.44 21.63 -6.72
N GLN A 309 0.33 21.22 -7.34
CA GLN A 309 -0.48 22.09 -8.20
C GLN A 309 -1.20 23.20 -7.42
N TYR A 310 -1.75 22.90 -6.23
CA TYR A 310 -2.30 23.93 -5.32
C TYR A 310 -1.24 24.97 -4.93
N GLN A 311 0.03 24.57 -4.89
CA GLN A 311 1.19 25.45 -4.67
C GLN A 311 1.71 26.13 -5.95
N LYS A 312 0.94 26.11 -7.05
CA LYS A 312 1.23 26.72 -8.37
C LYS A 312 2.52 26.22 -9.05
N ARG A 313 3.07 25.06 -8.66
CA ARG A 313 4.32 24.50 -9.22
C ARG A 313 4.03 23.50 -10.36
N ALA A 314 3.43 24.00 -11.44
CA ALA A 314 2.76 23.19 -12.47
C ALA A 314 3.63 22.06 -13.08
N ILE A 315 4.86 22.34 -13.57
CA ILE A 315 5.72 21.31 -14.19
C ILE A 315 6.01 20.16 -13.21
N SER A 316 6.32 20.47 -11.95
CA SER A 316 6.58 19.44 -10.94
C SER A 316 5.33 18.61 -10.61
N ALA A 317 4.14 19.24 -10.59
CA ALA A 317 2.87 18.53 -10.46
C ALA A 317 2.60 17.60 -11.66
N GLU A 318 2.90 18.06 -12.87
CA GLU A 318 2.69 17.31 -14.12
C GLU A 318 3.59 16.08 -14.19
N VAL A 319 4.88 16.19 -13.80
CA VAL A 319 5.79 15.03 -13.66
C VAL A 319 5.24 14.01 -12.65
N HIS A 320 4.77 14.45 -11.47
CA HIS A 320 4.16 13.54 -10.49
C HIS A 320 2.84 12.90 -10.99
N CYS A 321 2.07 13.62 -11.82
CA CYS A 321 0.85 13.11 -12.44
C CYS A 321 1.13 12.01 -13.47
N LEU A 322 2.14 12.21 -14.34
CA LEU A 322 2.59 11.19 -15.28
C LEU A 322 3.21 9.98 -14.57
N ALA A 323 4.03 10.20 -13.54
CA ALA A 323 4.58 9.12 -12.71
C ALA A 323 3.47 8.30 -12.03
N ALA A 324 2.42 8.94 -11.52
CA ALA A 324 1.26 8.24 -10.99
C ALA A 324 0.54 7.40 -12.07
N GLY A 325 0.34 7.95 -13.28
CA GLY A 325 -0.25 7.22 -14.40
C GLY A 325 0.56 5.99 -14.81
N ALA A 326 1.89 6.12 -14.87
CA ALA A 326 2.80 4.99 -15.13
C ALA A 326 2.73 3.93 -14.04
N VAL A 327 2.74 4.32 -12.75
CA VAL A 327 2.67 3.38 -11.61
C VAL A 327 1.30 2.68 -11.54
N PHE A 328 0.20 3.37 -11.83
CA PHE A 328 -1.11 2.73 -11.97
C PHE A 328 -1.19 1.82 -13.22
N GLY A 329 -0.47 2.12 -14.29
CA GLY A 329 -0.26 1.22 -15.43
C GLY A 329 0.46 -0.08 -15.01
N LEU A 330 1.54 0.04 -14.24
CA LEU A 330 2.22 -1.12 -13.64
C LEU A 330 1.29 -1.90 -12.70
N ALA A 331 0.50 -1.23 -11.85
CA ALA A 331 -0.51 -1.91 -11.03
C ALA A 331 -1.54 -2.66 -11.90
N THR A 332 -1.91 -2.11 -13.05
CA THR A 332 -2.86 -2.73 -13.99
C THR A 332 -2.28 -4.00 -14.65
N THR A 333 -0.96 -4.07 -14.91
CA THR A 333 -0.32 -5.32 -15.38
C THR A 333 -0.28 -6.40 -14.30
N VAL A 334 -0.33 -6.02 -13.01
CA VAL A 334 -0.37 -6.95 -11.86
C VAL A 334 -1.80 -7.46 -11.60
N ARG A 335 -2.82 -6.58 -11.68
CA ARG A 335 -4.25 -6.93 -11.71
C ARG A 335 -5.06 -5.92 -12.52
N SER A 336 -5.97 -6.43 -13.36
CA SER A 336 -6.93 -5.64 -14.17
C SER A 336 -7.66 -4.54 -13.40
N ASN A 337 -7.94 -4.74 -12.10
CA ASN A 337 -8.54 -3.76 -11.20
C ASN A 337 -7.78 -2.42 -11.10
N GLY A 338 -6.50 -2.37 -11.47
CA GLY A 338 -5.73 -1.12 -11.57
C GLY A 338 -6.33 -0.11 -12.54
N LEU A 339 -7.07 -0.58 -13.55
CA LEU A 339 -7.79 0.26 -14.52
C LEU A 339 -8.83 1.18 -13.83
N LEU A 340 -9.36 0.77 -12.67
CA LEU A 340 -10.31 1.59 -11.89
C LEU A 340 -9.66 2.89 -11.39
N SER A 341 -8.34 2.91 -11.16
CA SER A 341 -7.60 4.12 -10.78
C SER A 341 -7.54 5.15 -11.93
N GLY A 342 -7.82 4.74 -13.18
CA GLY A 342 -8.07 5.64 -14.30
C GLY A 342 -9.26 6.60 -14.08
N ALA A 343 -10.19 6.24 -13.18
CA ALA A 343 -11.31 7.12 -12.82
C ALA A 343 -10.87 8.44 -12.14
N LEU A 344 -9.68 8.48 -11.51
CA LEU A 344 -9.11 9.71 -10.94
C LEU A 344 -8.69 10.68 -12.05
N PHE A 345 -8.11 10.15 -13.13
CA PHE A 345 -7.72 10.91 -14.31
C PHE A 345 -8.96 11.36 -15.09
N LEU A 346 -9.96 10.49 -15.26
CA LEU A 346 -11.23 10.85 -15.89
C LEU A 346 -11.99 11.94 -15.10
N TYR A 347 -11.97 11.89 -13.77
CA TYR A 347 -12.55 12.94 -12.93
C TYR A 347 -11.86 14.30 -13.18
N ASP A 348 -10.53 14.33 -13.14
CA ASP A 348 -9.77 15.57 -13.40
C ASP A 348 -9.90 16.07 -14.83
N ALA A 349 -9.95 15.17 -15.82
CA ALA A 349 -10.17 15.51 -17.21
C ALA A 349 -11.54 16.13 -17.42
N THR A 350 -12.62 15.52 -16.89
CA THR A 350 -13.98 16.06 -17.05
C THR A 350 -14.21 17.37 -16.28
N VAL A 351 -13.55 17.58 -15.13
CA VAL A 351 -13.58 18.88 -14.44
C VAL A 351 -12.82 19.95 -15.26
N THR A 352 -11.62 19.62 -15.76
CA THR A 352 -10.80 20.55 -16.57
C THR A 352 -11.47 20.90 -17.89
N ALA A 353 -12.05 19.92 -18.59
CA ALA A 353 -12.78 20.10 -19.84
C ALA A 353 -14.03 20.98 -19.68
N ARG A 354 -14.84 20.77 -18.62
CA ARG A 354 -15.98 21.66 -18.32
C ARG A 354 -15.54 23.11 -18.14
N HIS A 355 -14.42 23.35 -17.44
CA HIS A 355 -13.89 24.71 -17.27
C HIS A 355 -13.40 25.34 -18.59
N LEU A 356 -12.80 24.57 -19.50
CA LEU A 356 -12.42 25.05 -20.84
C LEU A 356 -13.66 25.36 -21.70
N LEU A 357 -14.66 24.47 -21.71
CA LEU A 357 -15.92 24.66 -22.44
C LEU A 357 -16.73 25.87 -21.92
N SER A 358 -16.63 26.19 -20.62
CA SER A 358 -17.25 27.39 -20.02
C SER A 358 -16.56 28.73 -20.38
N GLY A 359 -15.91 28.82 -21.54
CA GLY A 359 -15.22 30.02 -22.03
C GLY A 359 -13.91 30.38 -21.32
N ASN A 360 -13.57 29.74 -20.20
CA ASN A 360 -12.37 30.03 -19.42
C ASN A 360 -11.12 29.31 -19.99
N LEU A 361 -10.79 29.61 -21.25
CA LEU A 361 -9.65 29.08 -21.98
C LEU A 361 -8.33 29.52 -21.33
N SER A 362 -7.43 28.57 -21.11
CA SER A 362 -6.10 28.84 -20.54
C SER A 362 -5.12 27.74 -20.97
N VAL A 363 -3.91 28.15 -21.37
CA VAL A 363 -2.82 27.24 -21.78
C VAL A 363 -2.47 26.24 -20.67
N GLU A 364 -2.50 26.66 -19.40
CA GLU A 364 -2.26 25.77 -18.25
C GLU A 364 -3.34 24.68 -18.15
N ARG A 365 -4.60 25.03 -18.38
CA ARG A 365 -5.73 24.08 -18.33
C ARG A 365 -5.70 23.11 -19.51
N PHE A 366 -5.34 23.59 -20.70
CA PHE A 366 -5.15 22.74 -21.87
C PHE A 366 -3.97 21.78 -21.69
N ARG A 367 -2.81 22.26 -21.21
CA ARG A 367 -1.66 21.41 -20.88
C ARG A 367 -1.99 20.39 -19.78
N ARG A 368 -2.73 20.78 -18.73
CA ARG A 368 -3.23 19.85 -17.71
C ARG A 368 -4.11 18.75 -18.35
N LEU A 369 -5.03 19.11 -19.24
CA LEU A 369 -5.90 18.13 -19.90
C LEU A 369 -5.09 17.11 -20.72
N ILE A 370 -4.06 17.56 -21.45
CA ILE A 370 -3.11 16.68 -22.15
C ILE A 370 -2.38 15.76 -21.17
N VAL A 371 -1.78 16.30 -20.11
CA VAL A 371 -1.02 15.53 -19.11
C VAL A 371 -1.90 14.49 -18.41
N VAL A 372 -3.13 14.84 -18.05
CA VAL A 372 -4.10 13.91 -17.45
C VAL A 372 -4.57 12.86 -18.47
N GLY A 373 -4.71 13.23 -19.75
CA GLY A 373 -4.99 12.29 -20.84
C GLY A 373 -3.88 11.26 -21.01
N ILE A 374 -2.61 11.71 -21.13
CA ILE A 374 -1.43 10.83 -21.21
C ILE A 374 -1.35 9.93 -19.95
N GLY A 375 -1.57 10.49 -18.76
CA GLY A 375 -1.65 9.73 -17.52
C GLY A 375 -2.70 8.61 -17.54
N GLY A 376 -3.88 8.87 -18.10
CA GLY A 376 -4.91 7.85 -18.35
C GLY A 376 -4.51 6.80 -19.38
N CYS A 377 -3.85 7.20 -20.47
CA CYS A 377 -3.34 6.27 -21.49
C CYS A 377 -2.26 5.33 -20.94
N LEU A 378 -1.39 5.80 -20.04
CA LEU A 378 -0.39 4.97 -19.34
C LEU A 378 -1.05 3.87 -18.50
N ILE A 379 -2.21 4.14 -17.90
CA ILE A 379 -3.01 3.13 -17.18
C ILE A 379 -3.60 2.12 -18.16
N ALA A 380 -4.19 2.59 -19.26
CA ALA A 380 -4.78 1.73 -20.29
C ALA A 380 -3.75 0.79 -20.94
N LEU A 381 -2.51 1.24 -21.19
CA LEU A 381 -1.42 0.40 -21.70
C LEU A 381 -1.12 -0.81 -20.78
N GLY A 382 -1.31 -0.66 -19.47
CA GLY A 382 -1.17 -1.76 -18.51
C GLY A 382 -2.18 -2.90 -18.69
N ALA A 383 -3.34 -2.62 -19.30
CA ALA A 383 -4.32 -3.63 -19.70
C ALA A 383 -4.14 -4.08 -21.17
N ILE A 384 -3.87 -3.14 -22.08
CA ILE A 384 -3.80 -3.38 -23.53
C ILE A 384 -2.57 -4.22 -23.91
N LEU A 385 -1.39 -3.95 -23.35
CA LEU A 385 -0.16 -4.68 -23.72
C LEU A 385 -0.22 -6.19 -23.40
N PRO A 386 -0.80 -6.64 -22.27
CA PRO A 386 -1.14 -8.06 -22.07
C PRO A 386 -2.14 -8.62 -23.10
N GLN A 387 -3.23 -7.91 -23.42
CA GLN A 387 -4.20 -8.39 -24.41
C GLN A 387 -3.58 -8.55 -25.81
N PHE A 388 -2.78 -7.57 -26.24
CA PHE A 388 -2.09 -7.61 -27.54
C PHE A 388 -1.12 -8.78 -27.64
N ARG A 389 -0.34 -9.05 -26.58
CA ARG A 389 0.56 -10.23 -26.55
C ARG A 389 -0.19 -11.56 -26.63
N ALA A 390 -1.37 -11.66 -26.02
CA ALA A 390 -2.22 -12.83 -26.18
C ALA A 390 -2.80 -12.95 -27.60
N TYR A 391 -3.30 -11.84 -28.16
CA TYR A 391 -3.84 -11.81 -29.52
C TYR A 391 -2.82 -12.28 -30.56
N VAL A 392 -1.57 -11.78 -30.50
CA VAL A 392 -0.49 -12.24 -31.40
C VAL A 392 -0.15 -13.73 -31.18
N ARG A 393 -0.31 -14.27 -29.96
CA ARG A 393 -0.02 -15.68 -29.65
C ARG A 393 -1.10 -16.66 -30.11
N TYR A 394 -2.39 -16.28 -30.06
CA TYR A 394 -3.50 -17.22 -30.31
C TYR A 394 -4.31 -16.90 -31.59
N CYS A 395 -4.28 -15.66 -32.08
CA CYS A 395 -5.11 -15.22 -33.22
C CYS A 395 -4.31 -14.99 -34.52
N ASN A 396 -2.97 -15.03 -34.47
CA ASN A 396 -2.09 -14.68 -35.59
C ASN A 396 -1.26 -15.87 -36.13
N LEU A 397 -1.63 -17.10 -35.78
CA LEU A 397 -0.85 -18.32 -36.05
C LEU A 397 -1.70 -19.55 -36.48
N GLY A 398 -3.02 -19.40 -36.65
CA GLY A 398 -3.93 -20.52 -36.97
C GLY A 398 -4.43 -20.50 -38.42
N LEU A 399 -4.77 -21.69 -38.93
CA LEU A 399 -5.73 -21.82 -40.02
C LEU A 399 -7.14 -21.42 -39.53
N PRO A 400 -8.11 -21.12 -40.42
CA PRO A 400 -9.42 -20.62 -40.02
C PRO A 400 -10.17 -21.52 -38.99
N ASP A 401 -10.01 -22.83 -39.10
CA ASP A 401 -10.69 -23.81 -38.24
C ASP A 401 -10.04 -23.98 -36.84
N ASP A 402 -8.75 -23.62 -36.69
CA ASP A 402 -8.02 -23.65 -35.41
C ASP A 402 -8.22 -22.36 -34.59
N LEU A 403 -8.83 -21.33 -35.19
CA LEU A 403 -8.89 -19.99 -34.62
C LEU A 403 -9.80 -19.93 -33.37
N ARG A 404 -9.26 -19.41 -32.26
CA ARG A 404 -10.00 -19.35 -30.99
C ARG A 404 -11.22 -18.42 -31.11
N PRO A 405 -12.42 -18.77 -30.60
CA PRO A 405 -13.64 -18.02 -30.89
C PRO A 405 -13.59 -16.53 -30.54
N TRP A 406 -12.85 -16.16 -29.49
CA TRP A 406 -12.69 -14.77 -29.05
C TRP A 406 -11.81 -13.91 -29.97
N CYS A 407 -11.07 -14.51 -30.90
CA CYS A 407 -10.38 -13.78 -31.97
C CYS A 407 -11.37 -13.15 -32.97
N ASN A 408 -12.59 -13.70 -33.06
CA ASN A 408 -13.67 -13.23 -33.95
C ASN A 408 -14.70 -12.32 -33.24
N GLU A 409 -14.54 -12.02 -31.94
CA GLU A 409 -15.37 -10.99 -31.27
C GLU A 409 -14.96 -9.58 -31.77
N TYR A 410 -15.92 -8.66 -31.90
CA TYR A 410 -15.69 -7.28 -32.41
C TYR A 410 -14.59 -6.50 -31.65
N VAL A 411 -14.36 -6.84 -30.38
CA VAL A 411 -13.17 -6.42 -29.62
C VAL A 411 -12.52 -7.68 -29.04
N PRO A 412 -11.51 -8.28 -29.72
CA PRO A 412 -10.86 -9.49 -29.25
C PRO A 412 -10.20 -9.29 -27.88
N SER A 413 -10.59 -10.07 -26.89
CA SER A 413 -10.01 -10.03 -25.54
C SER A 413 -9.96 -11.40 -24.91
N ILE A 414 -8.75 -11.95 -24.76
CA ILE A 414 -8.52 -13.18 -24.00
C ILE A 414 -9.03 -13.04 -22.57
N TYR A 415 -8.89 -11.87 -21.93
CA TYR A 415 -9.33 -11.70 -20.55
C TYR A 415 -10.85 -11.73 -20.44
N ALA A 416 -11.58 -11.05 -21.33
CA ALA A 416 -13.05 -11.10 -21.34
C ALA A 416 -13.56 -12.51 -21.66
N TRP A 417 -12.95 -13.20 -22.63
CA TRP A 417 -13.23 -14.60 -22.93
C TRP A 417 -13.00 -15.50 -21.72
N VAL A 418 -11.81 -15.43 -21.13
CA VAL A 418 -11.39 -16.31 -20.03
C VAL A 418 -12.26 -16.12 -18.79
N GLN A 419 -12.57 -14.87 -18.43
CA GLN A 419 -13.53 -14.57 -17.36
C GLN A 419 -14.91 -15.18 -17.66
N ARG A 420 -15.42 -15.02 -18.88
CA ARG A 420 -16.77 -15.48 -19.29
C ARG A 420 -16.88 -17.00 -19.47
N HIS A 421 -15.82 -17.66 -19.95
CA HIS A 421 -15.80 -19.06 -20.40
C HIS A 421 -15.29 -20.01 -19.31
N TYR A 422 -14.10 -19.77 -18.76
CA TYR A 422 -13.50 -20.66 -17.74
C TYR A 422 -13.98 -20.35 -16.32
N TRP A 423 -14.36 -19.09 -16.04
CA TRP A 423 -14.78 -18.67 -14.70
C TRP A 423 -16.26 -18.25 -14.58
N ASN A 424 -17.03 -18.20 -15.67
CA ASN A 424 -18.43 -17.74 -15.70
C ASN A 424 -18.68 -16.34 -15.09
N VAL A 425 -17.65 -15.50 -15.01
CA VAL A 425 -17.73 -14.11 -14.52
C VAL A 425 -18.46 -13.23 -15.53
N GLY A 426 -19.32 -12.33 -15.03
CA GLY A 426 -20.11 -11.42 -15.86
C GLY A 426 -21.32 -10.87 -15.12
N LEU A 427 -21.96 -9.85 -15.69
CA LEU A 427 -23.06 -9.11 -15.07
C LEU A 427 -24.19 -10.06 -14.63
N PHE A 428 -24.53 -10.01 -13.34
CA PHE A 428 -25.49 -10.86 -12.62
C PHE A 428 -25.27 -12.38 -12.68
N ARG A 429 -24.24 -12.90 -13.38
CA ARG A 429 -24.00 -14.35 -13.52
C ARG A 429 -23.78 -15.09 -12.20
N TYR A 430 -23.28 -14.38 -11.18
CA TYR A 430 -23.04 -14.95 -9.86
C TYR A 430 -24.25 -14.94 -8.92
N TRP A 431 -25.36 -14.32 -9.31
CA TRP A 431 -26.56 -14.15 -8.48
C TRP A 431 -27.46 -15.40 -8.51
N THR A 432 -26.96 -16.50 -7.96
CA THR A 432 -27.71 -17.74 -7.76
C THR A 432 -27.99 -17.97 -6.27
N VAL A 433 -29.06 -18.73 -5.96
CA VAL A 433 -29.42 -19.09 -4.58
C VAL A 433 -28.29 -19.85 -3.88
N SER A 434 -27.55 -20.70 -4.61
CA SER A 434 -26.37 -21.43 -4.09
C SER A 434 -25.26 -20.51 -3.57
N ASN A 435 -25.15 -19.29 -4.10
CA ASN A 435 -24.04 -18.39 -3.83
C ASN A 435 -24.34 -17.42 -2.68
N ILE A 436 -25.55 -17.43 -2.11
CA ILE A 436 -25.95 -16.55 -0.99
C ILE A 436 -24.94 -16.56 0.17
N PRO A 437 -24.36 -17.70 0.62
CA PRO A 437 -23.33 -17.69 1.67
C PRO A 437 -22.09 -16.85 1.32
N LEU A 438 -21.72 -16.77 0.03
CA LEU A 438 -20.57 -16.01 -0.45
C LEU A 438 -20.89 -14.50 -0.56
N PHE A 439 -22.14 -14.14 -0.87
CA PHE A 439 -22.61 -12.76 -0.71
C PHE A 439 -22.61 -12.32 0.76
N LEU A 440 -23.02 -13.19 1.69
CA LEU A 440 -22.96 -12.90 3.12
C LEU A 440 -21.51 -12.75 3.62
N LEU A 441 -20.58 -13.57 3.11
CA LEU A 441 -19.14 -13.48 3.38
C LEU A 441 -18.55 -12.14 2.89
N ALA A 442 -18.97 -11.68 1.71
CA ALA A 442 -18.54 -10.42 1.10
C ALA A 442 -19.17 -9.17 1.75
N ALA A 443 -20.37 -9.31 2.34
CA ALA A 443 -21.21 -8.19 2.74
C ALA A 443 -20.54 -7.19 3.71
N PRO A 444 -19.77 -7.59 4.75
CA PRO A 444 -19.07 -6.64 5.63
C PRO A 444 -18.12 -5.74 4.85
N THR A 445 -17.31 -6.32 3.95
CA THR A 445 -16.36 -5.58 3.12
C THR A 445 -17.09 -4.62 2.19
N ILE A 446 -18.10 -5.09 1.45
CA ILE A 446 -18.88 -4.25 0.52
C ILE A 446 -19.54 -3.08 1.26
N PHE A 447 -20.13 -3.34 2.42
CA PHE A 447 -20.73 -2.30 3.27
C PHE A 447 -19.69 -1.27 3.73
N ILE A 448 -18.51 -1.70 4.20
CA ILE A 448 -17.42 -0.81 4.63
C ILE A 448 -16.90 0.06 3.47
N LEU A 449 -16.67 -0.53 2.30
CA LEU A 449 -16.19 0.19 1.11
C LEU A 449 -17.22 1.23 0.63
N TYR A 450 -18.52 0.91 0.66
CA TYR A 450 -19.57 1.87 0.33
C TYR A 450 -19.78 2.94 1.40
N LYS A 451 -19.82 2.60 2.69
CA LYS A 451 -20.02 3.59 3.77
C LYS A 451 -18.87 4.59 3.82
N SER A 452 -17.62 4.15 3.65
CA SER A 452 -16.45 5.02 3.60
C SER A 452 -16.43 5.91 2.34
N ALA A 453 -16.85 5.40 1.17
CA ALA A 453 -17.02 6.22 -0.03
C ALA A 453 -18.14 7.26 0.12
N ILE A 454 -19.30 6.88 0.67
CA ILE A 454 -20.42 7.78 0.96
C ILE A 454 -20.02 8.85 1.97
N TRP A 455 -19.27 8.50 3.02
CA TRP A 455 -18.70 9.46 3.98
C TRP A 455 -17.79 10.48 3.29
N ALA A 456 -16.85 10.01 2.44
CA ALA A 456 -15.93 10.87 1.71
C ALA A 456 -16.64 11.83 0.73
N TRP A 457 -17.73 11.40 0.09
CA TRP A 457 -18.54 12.29 -0.74
C TRP A 457 -19.41 13.25 0.08
N ARG A 458 -19.96 12.82 1.23
CA ARG A 458 -20.81 13.63 2.13
C ARG A 458 -20.06 14.54 3.09
N HIS A 459 -18.73 14.61 3.01
CA HIS A 459 -17.85 15.46 3.85
C HIS A 459 -18.00 16.99 3.62
N ASP A 460 -19.15 17.43 3.10
CA ASP A 460 -19.57 18.84 3.01
C ASP A 460 -20.36 19.30 4.25
N SER A 461 -21.20 18.43 4.82
CA SER A 461 -22.36 18.85 5.64
C SER A 461 -21.99 19.54 6.96
N ASP A 462 -21.01 19.02 7.70
CA ASP A 462 -20.73 19.48 9.07
C ASP A 462 -19.90 20.78 9.11
N ALA A 463 -19.32 21.20 7.99
CA ALA A 463 -18.42 22.36 7.90
C ALA A 463 -19.14 23.68 7.56
N LEU A 464 -20.46 23.66 7.40
CA LEU A 464 -21.27 24.82 6.99
C LEU A 464 -22.01 25.54 8.14
N GLN A 465 -21.89 25.07 9.39
CA GLN A 465 -22.59 25.67 10.54
C GLN A 465 -21.75 26.70 11.32
N ASP A 466 -20.43 26.54 11.46
CA ASP A 466 -19.57 27.50 12.18
C ASP A 466 -19.05 28.62 11.25
N GLY A 467 -19.85 29.69 11.15
CA GLY A 467 -19.60 30.84 10.29
C GLY A 467 -18.56 31.84 10.81
N THR A 468 -17.28 31.47 10.99
CA THR A 468 -16.19 32.45 11.20
C THR A 468 -14.80 31.93 10.79
N ILE A 469 -13.87 32.85 10.45
CA ILE A 469 -12.46 32.57 10.04
C ILE A 469 -12.32 31.77 8.72
N ARG A 470 -12.63 32.42 7.59
CA ARG A 470 -12.87 31.74 6.28
C ARG A 470 -11.75 31.74 5.23
N THR A 471 -10.58 32.34 5.44
CA THR A 471 -9.57 32.56 4.36
C THR A 471 -8.50 31.46 4.22
N ALA A 472 -7.91 30.96 5.32
CA ALA A 472 -6.82 29.98 5.28
C ALA A 472 -7.25 28.55 5.66
N ARG A 473 -8.31 28.37 6.47
CA ARG A 473 -8.86 27.04 6.80
C ARG A 473 -9.68 26.43 5.66
N SER A 474 -10.24 27.27 4.78
CA SER A 474 -11.07 26.86 3.65
C SER A 474 -10.27 26.06 2.62
N THR A 475 -9.20 26.62 2.08
CA THR A 475 -8.41 26.03 0.98
C THR A 475 -7.83 24.65 1.31
N GLU A 476 -7.36 24.43 2.55
CA GLU A 476 -6.91 23.11 3.00
C GLU A 476 -8.09 22.14 3.20
N SER A 477 -9.26 22.61 3.65
CA SER A 477 -10.47 21.78 3.72
C SER A 477 -11.00 21.39 2.33
N ASP A 478 -10.89 22.28 1.34
CA ASP A 478 -11.24 22.01 -0.06
C ASP A 478 -10.27 21.01 -0.70
N PHE A 479 -8.98 21.13 -0.41
CA PHE A 479 -7.97 20.16 -0.81
C PHE A 479 -8.27 18.78 -0.19
N GLN A 480 -8.48 18.70 1.13
CA GLN A 480 -8.83 17.45 1.83
C GLN A 480 -10.11 16.82 1.26
N ARG A 481 -11.19 17.59 1.05
CA ARG A 481 -12.42 17.14 0.35
C ARG A 481 -12.07 16.59 -1.03
N GLY A 482 -11.30 17.33 -1.82
CA GLY A 482 -10.87 16.94 -3.16
C GLY A 482 -10.10 15.63 -3.21
N CYS A 483 -9.25 15.35 -2.22
CA CYS A 483 -8.53 14.09 -2.10
C CYS A 483 -9.46 12.92 -1.72
N LEU A 484 -10.26 13.07 -0.67
CA LEU A 484 -11.17 12.02 -0.19
C LEU A 484 -12.17 11.59 -1.26
N ARG A 485 -12.75 12.55 -2.00
CA ARG A 485 -13.69 12.28 -3.10
C ARG A 485 -13.07 11.47 -4.24
N ARG A 486 -11.79 11.67 -4.54
CA ARG A 486 -11.06 10.95 -5.59
C ARG A 486 -10.60 9.56 -5.16
N LEU A 487 -10.26 9.37 -3.87
CA LEU A 487 -10.02 8.03 -3.30
C LEU A 487 -11.31 7.19 -3.21
N ALA A 488 -12.47 7.84 -3.06
CA ALA A 488 -13.77 7.17 -3.01
C ALA A 488 -14.19 6.57 -4.36
N THR A 489 -13.94 7.25 -5.47
CA THR A 489 -14.37 6.83 -6.82
C THR A 489 -13.95 5.40 -7.19
N PRO A 490 -12.66 5.02 -7.22
CA PRO A 490 -12.26 3.67 -7.65
C PRO A 490 -12.68 2.60 -6.62
N GLN A 491 -12.79 2.97 -5.34
CA GLN A 491 -13.23 2.08 -4.26
C GLN A 491 -14.72 1.73 -4.38
N ALA A 492 -15.57 2.72 -4.69
CA ALA A 492 -16.99 2.52 -4.93
C ALA A 492 -17.25 1.78 -6.25
N MET A 493 -16.46 2.05 -7.29
CA MET A 493 -16.50 1.28 -8.54
C MET A 493 -16.11 -0.18 -8.32
N LEU A 494 -15.07 -0.45 -7.52
CA LEU A 494 -14.70 -1.82 -7.14
C LEU A 494 -15.84 -2.53 -6.38
N ALA A 495 -16.41 -1.88 -5.36
CA ALA A 495 -17.52 -2.47 -4.59
C ALA A 495 -18.75 -2.76 -5.47
N LEU A 496 -19.03 -1.89 -6.45
CA LEU A 496 -20.12 -2.08 -7.42
C LEU A 496 -19.85 -3.24 -8.38
N LEU A 497 -18.65 -3.32 -8.96
CA LEU A 497 -18.29 -4.41 -9.88
C LEU A 497 -18.19 -5.76 -9.16
N ALA A 498 -17.74 -5.77 -7.90
CA ALA A 498 -17.75 -6.95 -7.06
C ALA A 498 -19.18 -7.45 -6.77
N LEU A 499 -20.09 -6.54 -6.43
CA LEU A 499 -21.50 -6.86 -6.17
C LEU A 499 -22.25 -7.31 -7.44
N LEU A 500 -21.98 -6.68 -8.59
CA LEU A 500 -22.76 -6.90 -9.82
C LEU A 500 -22.21 -7.98 -10.76
N SER A 501 -20.89 -8.23 -10.77
CA SER A 501 -20.25 -8.98 -11.86
C SER A 501 -19.18 -10.00 -11.46
N TYR A 502 -18.49 -9.83 -10.33
CA TYR A 502 -17.42 -10.74 -9.91
C TYR A 502 -17.94 -11.93 -9.10
N HIS A 503 -17.05 -12.89 -8.81
CA HIS A 503 -17.19 -13.78 -7.68
C HIS A 503 -17.08 -12.95 -6.40
N VAL A 504 -18.23 -12.50 -5.89
CA VAL A 504 -18.40 -11.38 -4.96
C VAL A 504 -17.45 -11.41 -3.76
N GLN A 505 -17.16 -12.60 -3.23
CA GLN A 505 -16.32 -12.84 -2.07
C GLN A 505 -14.87 -12.37 -2.23
N ILE A 506 -14.30 -12.35 -3.44
CA ILE A 506 -12.92 -11.89 -3.68
C ILE A 506 -12.68 -10.43 -3.26
N ILE A 507 -13.75 -9.65 -3.02
CA ILE A 507 -13.68 -8.28 -2.49
C ILE A 507 -12.92 -8.19 -1.16
N THR A 508 -12.98 -9.23 -0.33
CA THR A 508 -12.23 -9.35 0.94
C THR A 508 -10.73 -9.12 0.68
N ARG A 509 -10.19 -9.83 -0.31
CA ARG A 509 -8.81 -9.75 -0.82
C ARG A 509 -8.53 -8.40 -1.49
N LEU A 510 -9.41 -7.98 -2.40
CA LEU A 510 -9.21 -6.79 -3.24
C LEU A 510 -9.27 -5.47 -2.45
N SER A 511 -9.96 -5.44 -1.30
CA SER A 511 -10.05 -4.27 -0.41
C SER A 511 -8.68 -3.77 0.08
N SER A 512 -7.68 -4.67 0.14
CA SER A 512 -6.32 -4.40 0.62
C SER A 512 -5.71 -3.13 0.00
N ALA A 513 -5.84 -2.99 -1.32
CA ALA A 513 -5.20 -1.96 -2.14
C ALA A 513 -5.91 -0.59 -2.18
N TYR A 514 -6.90 -0.33 -1.31
CA TYR A 514 -7.71 0.90 -1.32
C TYR A 514 -7.59 1.64 0.02
N PRO A 515 -7.02 2.86 0.07
CA PRO A 515 -6.61 3.48 1.33
C PRO A 515 -7.75 4.15 2.11
N LEU A 516 -8.88 4.45 1.47
CA LEU A 516 -9.92 5.30 2.05
C LEU A 516 -10.66 4.64 3.22
N TRP A 517 -10.95 3.34 3.15
CA TRP A 517 -11.75 2.70 4.18
C TRP A 517 -11.01 2.56 5.52
N TYR A 518 -9.68 2.42 5.53
CA TYR A 518 -8.88 2.52 6.77
C TYR A 518 -8.95 3.93 7.39
N ILE A 519 -8.87 4.98 6.54
CA ILE A 519 -8.98 6.38 6.96
C ILE A 519 -10.35 6.64 7.59
N TRP A 520 -11.43 6.13 6.98
CA TRP A 520 -12.79 6.21 7.51
C TRP A 520 -12.99 5.40 8.80
N LEU A 521 -12.43 4.19 8.87
CA LEU A 521 -12.54 3.35 10.07
C LEU A 521 -11.88 4.03 11.27
N TYR A 522 -10.66 4.56 11.09
CA TYR A 522 -9.98 5.29 12.14
C TYR A 522 -10.67 6.63 12.52
N SER A 523 -11.19 7.39 11.54
CA SER A 523 -11.95 8.61 11.87
C SER A 523 -13.22 8.30 12.66
N SER A 524 -13.87 7.16 12.36
CA SER A 524 -15.02 6.65 13.12
C SER A 524 -14.65 6.18 14.53
N ILE A 525 -13.51 5.50 14.72
CA ILE A 525 -12.97 5.15 16.06
C ILE A 525 -12.76 6.42 16.90
N ARG A 526 -12.17 7.48 16.31
CA ARG A 526 -11.97 8.76 17.01
C ARG A 526 -13.26 9.47 17.37
N ALA A 527 -14.27 9.45 16.49
CA ALA A 527 -15.58 10.03 16.78
C ALA A 527 -16.25 9.32 17.98
N ALA A 528 -16.24 7.98 17.98
CA ALA A 528 -16.77 7.19 19.08
C ALA A 528 -16.05 7.44 20.41
N ALA A 529 -14.71 7.58 20.40
CA ALA A 529 -13.93 7.88 21.60
C ALA A 529 -14.13 9.31 22.15
N GLY A 530 -14.50 10.27 21.29
CA GLY A 530 -14.73 11.67 21.69
C GLY A 530 -16.08 11.92 22.34
N HIS A 531 -17.15 11.27 21.86
CA HIS A 531 -18.52 11.49 22.34
C HIS A 531 -18.86 10.67 23.60
N LYS A 532 -18.30 11.06 24.75
CA LYS A 532 -18.75 10.60 26.08
C LYS A 532 -20.10 11.23 26.45
N GLY A 533 -21.15 10.78 25.76
CA GLY A 533 -22.54 11.20 25.96
C GLY A 533 -23.12 11.98 24.78
N ARG A 534 -24.42 11.76 24.53
CA ARG A 534 -25.27 12.42 23.52
C ARG A 534 -24.79 12.36 22.05
N VAL A 535 -25.36 11.38 21.31
CA VAL A 535 -26.14 11.52 20.05
C VAL A 535 -25.90 10.36 19.07
N LYS A 536 -27.01 9.86 18.48
CA LYS A 536 -27.16 8.99 17.28
C LYS A 536 -26.07 7.93 17.04
N SER A 537 -26.45 6.67 17.26
CA SER A 537 -25.70 5.48 16.86
C SER A 537 -25.18 5.54 15.42
N HIS A 538 -23.86 5.42 15.24
CA HIS A 538 -23.31 4.90 13.98
C HIS A 538 -23.89 3.49 13.74
N PRO A 539 -24.25 3.13 12.49
CA PRO A 539 -24.97 1.88 12.21
C PRO A 539 -24.11 0.61 12.39
N ILE A 540 -22.80 0.75 12.57
CA ILE A 540 -21.88 -0.31 12.99
C ILE A 540 -20.89 0.32 13.98
N ASP A 541 -20.57 -0.41 15.06
CA ASP A 541 -19.49 -0.07 15.99
C ASP A 541 -18.11 -0.27 15.31
N PRO A 542 -17.22 0.75 15.30
CA PRO A 542 -15.89 0.62 14.72
C PRO A 542 -15.00 -0.47 15.35
N GLN A 543 -15.17 -0.83 16.63
CA GLN A 543 -14.39 -1.94 17.23
C GLN A 543 -14.78 -3.28 16.61
N THR A 544 -16.08 -3.50 16.37
CA THR A 544 -16.62 -4.71 15.74
C THR A 544 -16.04 -4.91 14.34
N VAL A 545 -15.79 -3.83 13.59
CA VAL A 545 -15.07 -3.90 12.30
C VAL A 545 -13.63 -4.38 12.50
N VAL A 546 -12.89 -3.81 13.46
CA VAL A 546 -11.50 -4.22 13.74
C VAL A 546 -11.42 -5.69 14.20
N ARG A 547 -12.35 -6.14 15.04
CA ARG A 547 -12.46 -7.54 15.46
C ARG A 547 -12.75 -8.46 14.27
N TRP A 548 -13.68 -8.07 13.39
CA TRP A 548 -13.96 -8.81 12.15
C TRP A 548 -12.70 -8.89 11.27
N MET A 549 -11.92 -7.81 11.11
CA MET A 549 -10.68 -7.85 10.32
C MET A 549 -9.67 -8.89 10.84
N VAL A 550 -9.41 -8.89 12.16
CA VAL A 550 -8.47 -9.83 12.79
C VAL A 550 -8.98 -11.27 12.70
N VAL A 551 -10.24 -11.51 13.08
CA VAL A 551 -10.84 -12.86 13.02
C VAL A 551 -10.90 -13.38 11.59
N TYR A 552 -11.32 -12.56 10.63
CA TYR A 552 -11.39 -12.96 9.23
C TYR A 552 -10.01 -13.28 8.67
N ALA A 553 -8.98 -12.48 8.94
CA ALA A 553 -7.63 -12.76 8.45
C ALA A 553 -7.04 -14.07 9.01
N VAL A 554 -7.36 -14.43 10.26
CA VAL A 554 -6.95 -15.72 10.87
C VAL A 554 -7.73 -16.90 10.27
N VAL A 555 -9.05 -16.76 10.10
CA VAL A 555 -9.89 -17.77 9.43
C VAL A 555 -9.46 -17.97 7.98
N GLN A 556 -9.26 -16.88 7.24
CA GLN A 556 -8.76 -16.82 5.87
C GLN A 556 -7.43 -17.55 5.74
N ALA A 557 -6.46 -17.26 6.61
CA ALA A 557 -5.16 -17.91 6.59
C ALA A 557 -5.26 -19.41 6.88
N THR A 558 -6.15 -19.81 7.79
CA THR A 558 -6.44 -21.23 8.09
C THR A 558 -7.06 -21.94 6.90
N LEU A 559 -8.09 -21.37 6.27
CA LEU A 559 -8.74 -21.91 5.07
C LEU A 559 -7.74 -22.06 3.92
N TYR A 560 -6.92 -21.02 3.68
CA TYR A 560 -5.85 -21.03 2.68
C TYR A 560 -4.85 -22.18 2.96
N ALA A 561 -4.41 -22.31 4.21
CA ALA A 561 -3.52 -23.36 4.70
C ALA A 561 -4.15 -24.77 4.75
N SER A 562 -5.46 -24.88 4.57
CA SER A 562 -6.19 -26.15 4.40
C SER A 562 -6.56 -26.43 2.94
N PHE A 563 -6.29 -25.50 2.00
CA PHE A 563 -6.83 -25.53 0.63
C PHE A 563 -8.37 -25.60 0.60
N LEU A 564 -9.02 -24.97 1.60
CA LEU A 564 -10.46 -24.70 1.61
C LEU A 564 -10.71 -23.29 1.06
N PRO A 565 -11.83 -23.01 0.35
CA PRO A 565 -12.09 -21.72 -0.29
C PRO A 565 -11.90 -20.52 0.66
N PRO A 566 -10.88 -19.67 0.47
CA PRO A 566 -10.48 -18.67 1.47
C PRO A 566 -10.68 -17.23 0.98
N ALA A 567 -11.58 -17.02 0.01
CA ALA A 567 -11.92 -15.71 -0.53
C ALA A 567 -13.22 -15.24 0.11
#